data_AF-E2RU64-F1
#
_entry.id   AF-E2RU64-F1
#
_cell.length_a   1.000
_cell.length_b   1.000
_cell.length_c   1.000
_cell.angle_alpha   90.00
_cell.angle_beta   90.00
_cell.angle_gamma   90.00
#
_symmetry.space_group_name_H-M   'P 1'
#
loop_
_entity.id
_entity.type
_entity.pdbx_description
1 polymer ?
#
loop_
_entity_poly.entity_id
_entity_poly.type
_entity_poly.pdbx_seq_one_letter_code
_entity_poly.pdbx_strand_id
1 'polypeptide(L)'
;MSLWKQLSKPKDPTPEISDDISSNDEIDPATLTAEEKHLYILDEFNDLFENSDEDEYYYCQSCKLKFKTEEEAMAHQETPEHFATEEAWQAERAEFVKELKAERDEHHRQRKEEKARRKMRTERTTAAKREKMREWREKKHAVKDKGSHRD
;
A
#
# COMPACT_ATOMS: atom_id res chain seq x y z
N MET A 1 -9.49 -12.76 -31.61
CA MET A 1 -8.74 -12.46 -30.37
C MET A 1 -7.89 -11.23 -30.65
N SER A 2 -8.35 -10.03 -30.27
CA SER A 2 -7.68 -8.76 -30.60
C SER A 2 -6.75 -8.33 -29.46
N LEU A 3 -5.52 -7.92 -29.80
CA LEU A 3 -4.39 -7.63 -28.90
C LEU A 3 -4.32 -6.17 -28.42
N TRP A 4 -5.41 -5.42 -28.44
CA TRP A 4 -5.40 -4.01 -28.03
C TRP A 4 -6.60 -3.69 -27.13
N LYS A 5 -6.31 -3.23 -25.90
CA LYS A 5 -7.30 -2.64 -24.99
C LYS A 5 -7.15 -1.13 -25.00
N GLN A 6 -8.24 -0.46 -25.36
CA GLN A 6 -8.41 0.98 -25.37
C GLN A 6 -8.30 1.53 -23.93
N LEU A 7 -7.31 2.40 -23.67
CA LEU A 7 -7.21 3.16 -22.42
C LEU A 7 -8.34 4.20 -22.37
N SER A 8 -9.04 4.22 -21.24
CA SER A 8 -10.28 4.94 -21.00
C SER A 8 -10.14 6.48 -20.95
N LYS A 9 -11.30 7.12 -21.24
CA LYS A 9 -11.72 8.54 -21.24
C LYS A 9 -11.03 9.54 -20.27
N PRO A 10 -11.03 10.85 -20.59
CA PRO A 10 -10.40 11.89 -19.77
C PRO A 10 -11.10 12.06 -18.42
N LYS A 11 -10.28 12.25 -17.38
CA LYS A 11 -10.68 12.52 -15.99
C LYS A 11 -11.02 14.00 -15.85
N ASP A 12 -12.11 14.30 -15.13
CA ASP A 12 -12.48 15.65 -14.68
C ASP A 12 -11.29 16.34 -13.96
N PRO A 13 -11.21 17.68 -13.98
CA PRO A 13 -10.08 18.40 -13.41
C PRO A 13 -9.94 18.12 -11.91
N THR A 14 -8.77 17.64 -11.55
CA THR A 14 -8.28 17.42 -10.19
C THR A 14 -8.43 18.72 -9.38
N PRO A 15 -8.87 18.70 -8.11
CA PRO A 15 -8.78 19.87 -7.25
C PRO A 15 -7.30 20.26 -7.12
N GLU A 16 -7.00 21.56 -7.28
CA GLU A 16 -5.68 22.11 -6.99
C GLU A 16 -5.34 21.81 -5.53
N ILE A 17 -4.35 20.93 -5.34
CA ILE A 17 -3.67 20.77 -4.06
C ILE A 17 -2.75 21.98 -3.97
N SER A 18 -2.98 22.84 -2.98
CA SER A 18 -2.15 24.02 -2.71
C SER A 18 -0.71 23.61 -2.46
N ASP A 19 0.21 24.10 -3.28
CA ASP A 19 1.67 24.03 -3.11
C ASP A 19 2.16 24.91 -1.95
N ASP A 20 1.64 24.71 -0.74
CA ASP A 20 2.10 25.44 0.45
C ASP A 20 2.22 24.52 1.67
N ILE A 21 3.09 23.50 1.54
CA ILE A 21 3.64 22.78 2.68
C ILE A 21 5.17 22.82 2.55
N SER A 22 5.74 24.00 2.79
CA SER A 22 7.08 24.09 3.35
C SER A 22 6.97 23.76 4.85
N SER A 23 6.76 22.48 5.17
CA SER A 23 6.86 22.01 6.55
C SER A 23 8.27 21.45 6.75
N ASN A 24 9.15 22.30 7.24
CA ASN A 24 10.35 21.90 7.97
C ASN A 24 9.93 21.36 9.37
N ASP A 25 8.86 20.55 9.40
CA ASP A 25 8.42 19.84 10.60
C ASP A 25 9.24 18.55 10.66
N GLU A 26 10.06 18.47 11.70
CA GLU A 26 10.83 17.29 12.07
C GLU A 26 9.86 16.10 12.22
N ILE A 27 9.74 15.27 11.18
CA ILE A 27 8.85 14.11 11.19
C ILE A 27 9.39 13.14 12.23
N ASP A 28 8.66 12.95 13.34
CA ASP A 28 9.03 11.98 14.35
C ASP A 28 8.97 10.56 13.75
N PRO A 29 10.13 9.89 13.57
CA PRO A 29 10.20 8.58 12.94
C PRO A 29 9.43 7.51 13.74
N ALA A 30 9.10 7.77 15.01
CA ALA A 30 8.29 6.86 15.83
C ALA A 30 6.83 6.77 15.36
N THR A 31 6.32 7.78 14.63
CA THR A 31 4.91 7.86 14.21
C THR A 31 4.63 7.31 12.81
N LEU A 32 5.68 7.07 12.02
CA LEU A 32 5.59 6.57 10.65
C LEU A 32 5.20 5.08 10.59
N THR A 33 4.39 4.73 9.60
CA THR A 33 4.15 3.33 9.22
C THR A 33 5.46 2.67 8.76
N ALA A 34 5.54 1.33 8.76
CA ALA A 34 6.75 0.67 8.32
C ALA A 34 7.02 0.94 6.83
N GLU A 35 5.96 1.08 6.02
CA GLU A 35 6.07 1.46 4.61
C GLU A 35 6.61 2.88 4.42
N GLU A 36 6.15 3.87 5.20
CA GLU A 36 6.67 5.25 5.16
C GLU A 36 8.12 5.34 5.66
N LYS A 37 8.48 4.59 6.72
CA LYS A 37 9.87 4.45 7.14
C LYS A 37 10.75 3.88 6.02
N HIS A 38 10.23 2.96 5.22
CA HIS A 38 10.99 2.38 4.10
C HIS A 38 11.28 3.43 3.03
N LEU A 39 10.26 4.24 2.69
CA LEU A 39 10.38 5.31 1.71
C LEU A 39 11.37 6.37 2.19
N TYR A 40 11.34 6.75 3.46
CA TYR A 40 12.30 7.70 4.04
C TYR A 40 13.75 7.20 3.98
N ILE A 41 13.99 5.91 4.28
CA ILE A 41 15.34 5.30 4.17
C ILE A 41 15.83 5.28 2.72
N LEU A 42 14.93 5.07 1.76
CA LEU A 42 15.26 5.10 0.33
C LEU A 42 15.53 6.54 -0.16
N ASP A 43 14.84 7.52 0.40
CA ASP A 43 15.02 8.94 0.10
C ASP A 43 16.37 9.45 0.62
N GLU A 44 16.72 9.14 1.88
CA GLU A 44 18.07 9.42 2.41
C GLU A 44 19.17 8.81 1.51
N PHE A 45 18.93 7.61 1.00
CA PHE A 45 19.85 6.96 0.09
C PHE A 45 19.92 7.70 -1.26
N ASN A 46 18.79 8.07 -1.87
CA ASN A 46 18.78 8.76 -3.16
C ASN A 46 19.35 10.18 -3.07
N ASP A 47 19.06 10.94 -2.02
CA ASP A 47 19.60 12.27 -1.77
C ASP A 47 21.14 12.28 -1.70
N LEU A 48 21.73 11.20 -1.19
CA LEU A 48 23.18 10.99 -1.14
C LEU A 48 23.81 10.78 -2.53
N PHE A 49 23.03 10.37 -3.54
CA PHE A 49 23.46 10.13 -4.93
C PHE A 49 23.03 11.24 -5.91
N GLU A 50 21.90 11.91 -5.69
CA GLU A 50 21.40 12.96 -6.60
C GLU A 50 22.22 14.26 -6.54
N ASN A 51 23.03 14.45 -5.49
CA ASN A 51 23.88 15.64 -5.33
C ASN A 51 25.35 15.47 -5.75
N SER A 52 25.76 14.33 -6.32
CA SER A 52 27.16 14.13 -6.74
C SER A 52 27.32 14.32 -8.24
N ASP A 53 27.61 15.55 -8.67
CA ASP A 53 27.89 15.83 -10.07
C ASP A 53 29.26 15.30 -10.55
N GLU A 54 30.22 14.89 -9.69
CA GLU A 54 31.59 14.68 -10.22
C GLU A 54 32.54 13.58 -9.70
N ASP A 55 32.22 12.62 -8.82
CA ASP A 55 33.12 11.45 -8.70
C ASP A 55 32.41 10.11 -8.43
N GLU A 56 32.94 9.04 -9.02
CA GLU A 56 32.57 7.66 -8.70
C GLU A 56 33.05 7.33 -7.28
N TYR A 57 32.11 7.14 -6.34
CA TYR A 57 32.41 6.76 -4.95
C TYR A 57 31.84 5.36 -4.63
N TYR A 58 32.54 4.64 -3.77
CA TYR A 58 32.04 3.39 -3.17
C TYR A 58 31.35 3.71 -1.84
N TYR A 59 30.09 3.30 -1.66
CA TYR A 59 29.31 3.61 -0.47
C TYR A 59 29.01 2.37 0.37
N CYS A 60 29.29 2.46 1.67
CA CYS A 60 28.92 1.44 2.65
C CYS A 60 27.56 1.76 3.28
N GLN A 61 26.55 0.94 3.01
CA GLN A 61 25.19 1.17 3.49
C GLN A 61 25.03 1.02 5.02
N SER A 62 25.74 0.07 5.64
CA SER A 62 25.67 -0.16 7.08
C SER A 62 26.34 0.94 7.89
N CYS A 63 27.49 1.44 7.44
CA CYS A 63 28.26 2.48 8.14
C CYS A 63 27.93 3.90 7.67
N LYS A 64 27.14 4.07 6.61
CA LYS A 64 26.86 5.37 5.94
C LYS A 64 28.13 6.14 5.56
N LEU A 65 29.18 5.45 5.13
CA LEU A 65 30.48 6.03 4.73
C LEU A 65 30.72 5.95 3.21
N LYS A 66 31.40 6.96 2.67
CA LYS A 66 31.82 7.04 1.26
C LYS A 66 33.34 6.88 1.14
N PHE A 67 33.79 6.13 0.13
CA PHE A 67 35.19 5.84 -0.17
C PHE A 67 35.50 6.23 -1.61
N LYS A 68 36.74 6.71 -1.85
CA LYS A 68 37.18 7.16 -3.17
C LYS A 68 37.68 6.02 -4.04
N THR A 69 38.20 4.96 -3.43
CA THR A 69 38.70 3.80 -4.16
C THR A 69 38.06 2.51 -3.68
N GLU A 70 38.11 1.49 -4.53
CA GLU A 70 37.62 0.15 -4.21
C GLU A 70 38.47 -0.48 -3.09
N GLU A 71 39.79 -0.27 -3.11
CA GLU A 71 40.67 -0.84 -2.07
C GLU A 71 40.38 -0.28 -0.68
N GLU A 72 40.05 1.01 -0.57
CA GLU A 72 39.65 1.62 0.70
C GLU A 72 38.31 1.05 1.20
N ALA A 73 37.35 0.86 0.30
CA ALA A 73 36.05 0.28 0.63
C ALA A 73 36.16 -1.18 1.09
N MET A 74 36.98 -1.99 0.41
CA MET A 74 37.24 -3.37 0.82
C MET A 74 37.98 -3.44 2.15
N ALA A 75 39.02 -2.61 2.34
CA ALA A 75 39.74 -2.56 3.60
C ALA A 75 38.82 -2.17 4.78
N HIS A 76 37.86 -1.27 4.54
CA HIS A 76 36.83 -0.93 5.52
C HIS A 76 35.93 -2.13 5.86
N GLN A 77 35.50 -2.92 4.88
CA GLN A 77 34.64 -4.10 5.11
C GLN A 77 35.30 -5.16 6.00
N GLU A 78 36.64 -5.24 5.99
CA GLU A 78 37.39 -6.17 6.82
C GLU A 78 37.63 -5.67 8.25
N THR A 79 37.21 -4.43 8.57
CA THR A 79 37.42 -3.88 9.91
C THR A 79 36.46 -4.48 10.95
N PRO A 80 36.92 -4.75 12.19
CA PRO A 80 36.05 -5.19 13.28
C PRO A 80 34.90 -4.20 13.57
N GLU A 81 35.15 -2.91 13.35
CA GLU A 81 34.16 -1.84 13.52
C GLU A 81 33.04 -1.96 12.47
N HIS A 82 33.38 -2.23 11.21
CA HIS A 82 32.39 -2.50 10.17
C HIS A 82 31.54 -3.72 10.52
N PHE A 83 32.14 -4.84 10.92
CA PHE A 83 31.38 -6.05 11.27
C PHE A 83 30.37 -5.83 12.40
N ALA A 84 30.77 -5.12 13.47
CA ALA A 84 29.85 -4.82 14.57
C ALA A 84 28.68 -3.93 14.12
N THR A 85 28.97 -2.95 13.25
CA THR A 85 27.96 -2.03 12.72
C THR A 85 27.04 -2.74 11.72
N GLU A 86 27.60 -3.63 10.89
CA GLU A 86 26.85 -4.41 9.91
C GLU A 86 25.92 -5.42 10.59
N GLU A 87 26.37 -6.12 11.64
CA GLU A 87 25.53 -7.05 12.40
C GLU A 87 24.33 -6.33 13.03
N ALA A 88 24.56 -5.16 13.65
CA ALA A 88 23.48 -4.34 14.20
C ALA A 88 22.50 -3.88 13.11
N TRP A 89 23.03 -3.38 11.99
CA TRP A 89 22.22 -2.93 10.86
C TRP A 89 21.41 -4.08 10.24
N GLN A 90 22.00 -5.27 10.11
CA GLN A 90 21.30 -6.47 9.61
C GLN A 90 20.19 -6.91 10.58
N ALA A 91 20.41 -6.83 11.89
CA ALA A 91 19.40 -7.14 12.90
C ALA A 91 18.22 -6.16 12.82
N GLU A 92 18.49 -4.86 12.79
CA GLU A 92 17.46 -3.81 12.63
C GLU A 92 16.69 -3.99 11.32
N ARG A 93 17.38 -4.27 10.21
CA ARG A 93 16.75 -4.53 8.92
C ARG A 93 15.88 -5.79 8.94
N ALA A 94 16.28 -6.83 9.65
CA ALA A 94 15.50 -8.04 9.80
C ALA A 94 14.22 -7.81 10.62
N GLU A 95 14.27 -6.97 11.66
CA GLU A 95 13.09 -6.56 12.41
C GLU A 95 12.16 -5.70 11.55
N PHE A 96 12.71 -4.74 10.84
CA PHE A 96 11.95 -3.88 9.93
C PHE A 96 11.19 -4.67 8.86
N VAL A 97 11.81 -5.69 8.25
CA VAL A 97 11.14 -6.57 7.28
C VAL A 97 10.00 -7.37 7.93
N LYS A 98 10.13 -7.77 9.19
CA LYS A 98 9.04 -8.44 9.92
C LYS A 98 7.88 -7.47 10.15
N GLU A 99 8.16 -6.22 10.52
CA GLU A 99 7.14 -5.17 10.68
C GLU A 99 6.38 -4.90 9.38
N LEU A 100 7.10 -4.70 8.26
CA LEU A 100 6.50 -4.54 6.94
C LEU A 100 5.58 -5.71 6.56
N LYS A 101 6.00 -6.93 6.86
CA LYS A 101 5.18 -8.12 6.60
C LYS A 101 3.93 -8.14 7.48
N ALA A 102 4.05 -7.80 8.76
CA ALA A 102 2.93 -7.74 9.70
C ALA A 102 1.90 -6.69 9.29
N GLU A 103 2.37 -5.49 8.89
CA GLU A 103 1.51 -4.42 8.40
C GLU A 103 0.75 -4.84 7.13
N ARG A 104 1.44 -5.45 6.17
CA ARG A 104 0.81 -5.96 4.94
C ARG A 104 -0.24 -7.02 5.23
N ASP A 105 0.06 -7.95 6.15
CA ASP A 105 -0.85 -9.03 6.52
C ASP A 105 -2.08 -8.48 7.24
N GLU A 106 -1.91 -7.44 8.07
CA GLU A 106 -2.99 -6.70 8.72
C GLU A 106 -3.90 -6.01 7.70
N HIS A 107 -3.32 -5.24 6.77
CA HIS A 107 -4.10 -4.57 5.73
C HIS A 107 -4.86 -5.57 4.85
N HIS A 108 -4.27 -6.74 4.57
CA HIS A 108 -4.96 -7.80 3.86
C HIS A 108 -6.13 -8.40 4.68
N ARG A 109 -5.95 -8.58 6.00
CA ARG A 109 -7.02 -9.01 6.91
C ARG A 109 -8.18 -8.03 6.90
N GLN A 110 -7.90 -6.74 7.01
CA GLN A 110 -8.91 -5.67 6.98
C GLN A 110 -9.69 -5.67 5.66
N ARG A 111 -9.01 -5.80 4.51
CA ARG A 111 -9.69 -5.89 3.20
C ARG A 111 -10.60 -7.11 3.09
N LYS A 112 -10.20 -8.26 3.65
CA LYS A 112 -11.05 -9.47 3.71
C LYS A 112 -12.27 -9.25 4.58
N GLU A 113 -12.10 -8.67 5.77
CA GLU A 113 -13.21 -8.39 6.68
C GLU A 113 -14.19 -7.39 6.05
N GLU A 114 -13.70 -6.32 5.45
CA GLU A 114 -14.54 -5.33 4.79
C GLU A 114 -15.32 -5.95 3.62
N LYS A 115 -14.67 -6.77 2.79
CA LYS A 115 -15.33 -7.49 1.69
C LYS A 115 -16.43 -8.42 2.23
N ALA A 116 -16.18 -9.11 3.34
CA ALA A 116 -17.18 -9.95 3.99
C ALA A 116 -18.37 -9.12 4.52
N ARG A 117 -18.11 -8.00 5.20
CA ARG A 117 -19.14 -7.06 5.67
C ARG A 117 -20.00 -6.53 4.52
N ARG A 118 -19.37 -6.12 3.41
CA ARG A 118 -20.06 -5.67 2.20
C ARG A 118 -20.94 -6.78 1.61
N LYS A 119 -20.44 -8.03 1.53
CA LYS A 119 -21.20 -9.19 1.06
C LYS A 119 -22.45 -9.44 1.92
N MET A 120 -22.31 -9.48 3.23
CA MET A 120 -23.44 -9.65 4.17
C MET A 120 -24.50 -8.56 3.98
N ARG A 121 -24.09 -7.30 3.84
CA ARG A 121 -25.00 -6.18 3.57
C ARG A 121 -25.77 -6.38 2.26
N THR A 122 -25.08 -6.79 1.20
CA THR A 122 -25.71 -7.04 -0.11
C THR A 122 -26.63 -8.26 -0.11
N GLU A 123 -26.29 -9.33 0.60
CA GLU A 123 -27.14 -10.52 0.71
C GLU A 123 -28.42 -10.21 1.48
N ARG A 124 -28.33 -9.43 2.56
CA ARG A 124 -29.51 -8.96 3.32
C ARG A 124 -30.45 -8.13 2.45
N THR A 125 -29.93 -7.18 1.67
CA THR A 125 -30.76 -6.35 0.79
C THR A 125 -31.32 -7.14 -0.39
N THR A 126 -30.57 -8.10 -0.93
CA THR A 126 -31.02 -8.96 -2.03
C THR A 126 -32.09 -9.95 -1.59
N ALA A 127 -31.96 -10.53 -0.38
CA ALA A 127 -32.97 -11.39 0.21
C ALA A 127 -34.30 -10.66 0.40
N ALA A 128 -34.26 -9.46 0.99
CA ALA A 128 -35.44 -8.61 1.16
C ALA A 128 -36.10 -8.24 -0.19
N LYS A 129 -35.31 -8.00 -1.24
CA LYS A 129 -35.83 -7.72 -2.59
C LYS A 129 -36.48 -8.96 -3.22
N ARG A 130 -35.90 -10.14 -3.03
CA ARG A 130 -36.46 -11.42 -3.50
C ARG A 130 -37.79 -11.75 -2.83
N GLU A 131 -37.89 -11.50 -1.52
CA GLU A 131 -39.12 -11.69 -0.75
C GLU A 131 -40.23 -10.74 -1.22
N LYS A 132 -39.95 -9.44 -1.35
CA LYS A 132 -40.91 -8.47 -1.92
C LYS A 132 -41.38 -8.85 -3.33
N MET A 133 -40.49 -9.36 -4.17
CA MET A 133 -40.85 -9.83 -5.51
C MET A 133 -41.73 -11.09 -5.47
N ARG A 134 -41.50 -12.00 -4.50
CA ARG A 134 -42.36 -13.16 -4.28
C ARG A 134 -43.75 -12.74 -3.83
N GLU A 135 -43.85 -11.90 -2.81
CA GLU A 135 -45.13 -11.36 -2.31
C GLU A 135 -45.92 -10.65 -3.41
N TRP A 136 -45.23 -9.87 -4.26
CA TRP A 136 -45.88 -9.19 -5.39
C TRP A 136 -46.45 -10.18 -6.41
N ARG A 137 -45.71 -11.25 -6.74
CA ARG A 137 -46.19 -12.31 -7.64
C ARG A 137 -47.39 -13.02 -7.05
N GLU A 138 -47.33 -13.42 -5.78
CA GLU A 138 -48.44 -14.09 -5.09
C GLU A 138 -49.71 -13.22 -5.05
N LYS A 139 -49.56 -11.92 -4.73
CA LYS A 139 -50.68 -10.96 -4.80
C LYS A 139 -51.26 -10.83 -6.22
N LYS A 140 -50.41 -10.80 -7.25
CA LYS A 140 -50.85 -10.76 -8.66
C LYS A 140 -51.62 -12.01 -9.06
N HIS A 141 -51.20 -13.20 -8.62
CA HIS A 141 -51.89 -14.46 -8.92
C HIS A 141 -53.23 -14.54 -8.17
N ALA A 142 -53.28 -14.16 -6.90
CA ALA A 142 -54.52 -14.14 -6.11
C ALA A 142 -55.60 -13.19 -6.68
N VAL A 143 -55.21 -12.09 -7.32
CA VAL A 143 -56.15 -11.18 -8.00
C VAL A 143 -56.69 -11.78 -9.30
N LYS A 144 -55.88 -12.59 -10.02
CA LYS A 144 -56.33 -13.27 -11.24
C LYS A 144 -57.34 -14.39 -10.95
N ASP A 145 -57.12 -15.20 -9.91
CA ASP A 145 -58.06 -16.28 -9.55
C ASP A 145 -59.43 -15.75 -9.09
N LYS A 146 -59.49 -14.59 -8.42
CA LYS A 146 -60.76 -13.96 -8.04
C LYS A 146 -61.50 -13.34 -9.23
N GLY A 147 -60.80 -13.08 -10.33
CA GLY A 147 -61.38 -12.55 -11.57
C GLY A 147 -61.99 -13.63 -12.47
N SER A 148 -61.59 -14.90 -12.34
CA SER A 148 -62.12 -16.02 -13.14
C SER A 148 -63.25 -16.79 -12.46
N HIS A 149 -63.75 -16.33 -11.32
CA HIS A 149 -64.90 -16.92 -10.61
C HIS A 149 -66.15 -16.02 -10.70
N ARG A 150 -66.33 -15.41 -11.87
CA ARG A 150 -67.56 -14.77 -12.33
C ARG A 150 -67.83 -15.29 -13.74
N ASP A 151 -68.28 -16.54 -13.81
CA ASP A 151 -69.14 -17.03 -14.89
C ASP A 151 -70.44 -17.48 -14.23
#